data_AF-A0A813K054-F1
#
_entry.id   AF-A0A813K054-F1
#
_cell.length_a   1.000
_cell.length_b   1.000
_cell.length_c   1.000
_cell.angle_alpha   90.00
_cell.angle_beta   90.00
_cell.angle_gamma   90.00
#
_symmetry.space_group_name_H-M   'P 1'
#
loop_
_entity.id
_entity.type
_entity.pdbx_description
1 polymer ?
#
loop_
_entity_poly.entity_id
_entity_poly.type
_entity_poly.pdbx_seq_one_letter_code
_entity_poly.pdbx_strand_id
1 'polypeptide(L)'
;MTEEDQYGYNMPDRYKCDSCRAVMYHVDEEFRKKQPASRRLKSWEYTDILDDTCKTAFQGYGIKLVNGQNVLSGPGIKEETALAPGMGAIQMGGESWTKRLSEICRKIVFEKVGEEEVYSYFYNNFQSQEPGSFDGK
;
A
#
# COMPACT_ATOMS: atom_id res chain seq x y z
N MET A 1 -19.60 -15.65 -13.61
CA MET A 1 -19.29 -14.21 -13.68
C MET A 1 -20.17 -13.55 -12.64
N THR A 2 -19.58 -13.14 -11.52
CA THR A 2 -20.30 -12.57 -10.36
C THR A 2 -20.63 -11.10 -10.62
N GLU A 3 -21.65 -10.58 -9.97
CA GLU A 3 -22.12 -9.18 -10.00
C GLU A 3 -21.06 -8.12 -9.59
N GLU A 4 -19.81 -8.54 -9.36
CA GLU A 4 -18.66 -7.69 -8.99
C GLU A 4 -18.23 -6.73 -10.12
N ASP A 5 -18.68 -6.96 -11.35
CA ASP A 5 -18.37 -6.09 -12.50
C ASP A 5 -19.27 -4.85 -12.62
N GLN A 6 -20.38 -4.74 -11.85
CA GLN A 6 -21.31 -3.60 -11.99
C GLN A 6 -20.98 -2.39 -11.10
N TYR A 7 -20.10 -2.54 -10.12
CA TYR A 7 -19.58 -1.45 -9.29
C TYR A 7 -18.10 -1.66 -9.03
N GLY A 8 -17.29 -1.61 -10.10
CA GLY A 8 -15.86 -1.91 -10.02
C GLY A 8 -15.20 -1.19 -8.83
N TYR A 9 -14.33 -1.92 -8.12
CA TYR A 9 -13.50 -1.42 -7.02
C TYR A 9 -12.41 -0.47 -7.55
N ASN A 10 -12.80 0.51 -8.35
CA ASN A 10 -11.93 1.51 -8.92
C ASN A 10 -11.60 2.55 -7.85
N MET A 11 -10.31 2.73 -7.61
CA MET A 11 -9.82 3.79 -6.75
C MET A 11 -10.07 5.16 -7.43
N PRO A 12 -10.76 6.10 -6.77
CA PRO A 12 -10.89 7.47 -7.27
C PRO A 12 -9.52 8.10 -7.53
N ASP A 13 -9.41 8.88 -8.61
CA ASP A 13 -8.12 9.42 -9.06
C ASP A 13 -7.37 10.20 -7.99
N ARG A 14 -8.10 11.00 -7.21
CA ARG A 14 -7.56 11.80 -6.11
C ARG A 14 -6.85 10.99 -5.02
N TYR A 15 -7.15 9.69 -4.88
CA TYR A 15 -6.56 8.82 -3.86
C TYR A 15 -5.50 7.88 -4.43
N LYS A 16 -5.25 7.88 -5.74
CA LYS A 16 -4.30 6.95 -6.37
C LYS A 16 -2.86 7.15 -5.88
N CYS A 17 -2.44 8.40 -5.63
CA CYS A 17 -1.10 8.68 -5.11
C CYS A 17 -0.92 8.09 -3.70
N ASP A 18 -1.86 8.38 -2.78
CA ASP A 18 -1.83 7.82 -1.43
C ASP A 18 -1.98 6.31 -1.41
N SER A 19 -2.77 5.76 -2.35
CA SER A 19 -2.88 4.31 -2.54
C SER A 19 -1.55 3.68 -2.95
N CYS A 20 -0.80 4.33 -3.85
CA CYS A 20 0.54 3.85 -4.22
C CYS A 20 1.47 3.84 -3.01
N ARG A 21 1.45 4.89 -2.18
CA ARG A 21 2.23 4.96 -0.94
C ARG A 21 1.87 3.85 0.03
N ALA A 22 0.57 3.62 0.25
CA ALA A 22 0.05 2.55 1.09
C ALA A 22 0.51 1.16 0.60
N VAL A 23 0.41 0.91 -0.72
CA VAL A 23 0.89 -0.33 -1.34
C VAL A 23 2.38 -0.52 -1.11
N MET A 24 3.19 0.48 -1.44
CA MET A 24 4.65 0.37 -1.31
C MET A 24 5.09 0.22 0.14
N TYR A 25 4.39 0.87 1.09
CA TYR A 25 4.63 0.69 2.52
C TYR A 25 4.46 -0.78 2.95
N HIS A 26 3.34 -1.42 2.59
CA HIS A 26 3.11 -2.80 2.98
C HIS A 26 4.01 -3.80 2.26
N VAL A 27 4.32 -3.56 0.99
CA VAL A 27 5.26 -4.39 0.23
C VAL A 27 6.68 -4.30 0.83
N ASP A 28 7.16 -3.10 1.19
CA ASP A 28 8.44 -2.92 1.87
C ASP A 28 8.45 -3.66 3.22
N GLU A 29 7.40 -3.48 4.01
CA GLU A 29 7.28 -4.08 5.35
C GLU A 29 7.35 -5.61 5.27
N GLU A 30 6.63 -6.22 4.34
CA GLU A 30 6.61 -7.67 4.16
C GLU A 30 7.93 -8.21 3.61
N PHE A 31 8.57 -7.51 2.65
CA PHE A 31 9.90 -7.90 2.20
C PHE A 31 10.93 -7.80 3.32
N ARG A 32 10.94 -6.73 4.12
CA ARG A 32 11.89 -6.60 5.25
C ARG A 32 11.72 -7.71 6.28
N LYS A 33 10.48 -8.16 6.54
CA LYS A 33 10.22 -9.27 7.46
C LYS A 33 10.72 -10.61 6.92
N LYS A 34 10.57 -10.85 5.61
CA LYS A 34 10.76 -12.18 5.00
C LYS A 34 12.08 -12.34 4.24
N GLN A 35 12.78 -11.25 3.93
CA GLN A 35 14.05 -11.25 3.20
C GLN A 35 15.16 -11.87 4.07
N PRO A 36 15.71 -13.04 3.68
CA PRO A 36 16.84 -13.61 4.40
C PRO A 36 18.09 -12.74 4.23
N ALA A 37 18.87 -12.56 5.31
CA ALA A 37 20.10 -11.77 5.27
C ALA A 37 21.20 -12.42 4.41
N SER A 38 21.15 -13.74 4.21
CA SER A 38 22.22 -14.51 3.57
C SER A 38 22.09 -14.66 2.04
N ARG A 39 20.92 -14.39 1.46
CA ARG A 39 20.68 -14.64 0.02
C ARG A 39 19.52 -13.80 -0.52
N ARG A 40 19.40 -13.72 -1.84
CA ARG A 40 18.19 -13.21 -2.50
C ARG A 40 17.05 -14.23 -2.42
N LEU A 41 15.82 -13.72 -2.44
CA LEU A 41 14.61 -14.51 -2.64
C LEU A 41 14.58 -15.03 -4.09
N LYS A 42 14.07 -16.24 -4.25
CA LYS A 42 13.76 -16.84 -5.55
C LYS A 42 12.45 -16.27 -6.09
N SER A 43 12.22 -16.44 -7.39
CA SER A 43 11.05 -15.86 -8.06
C SER A 43 9.73 -16.21 -7.40
N TRP A 44 9.48 -17.48 -7.19
CA TRP A 44 8.28 -17.94 -6.51
C TRP A 44 8.15 -17.40 -5.07
N GLU A 45 9.26 -17.18 -4.35
CA GLU A 45 9.19 -16.68 -2.98
C GLU A 45 8.73 -15.21 -2.94
N TYR A 46 9.28 -14.34 -3.80
CA TYR A 46 8.83 -12.95 -3.83
C TYR A 46 7.46 -12.79 -4.49
N THR A 47 7.12 -13.63 -5.47
CA THR A 47 5.77 -13.68 -6.08
C THR A 47 4.71 -14.00 -5.03
N ASP A 48 4.93 -15.05 -4.22
CA ASP A 48 3.99 -15.44 -3.16
C ASP A 48 3.84 -14.31 -2.12
N ILE A 49 4.94 -13.66 -1.74
CA ILE A 49 4.90 -12.52 -0.82
C ILE A 49 4.06 -11.37 -1.39
N LEU A 50 4.26 -11.03 -2.66
CA LEU A 50 3.53 -9.94 -3.32
C LEU A 50 2.04 -10.25 -3.43
N ASP A 51 1.69 -11.47 -3.82
CA ASP A 51 0.28 -11.90 -3.93
C ASP A 51 -0.42 -11.88 -2.57
N ASP A 52 0.20 -12.44 -1.53
CA ASP A 52 -0.33 -12.43 -0.17
C ASP A 52 -0.50 -11.01 0.37
N THR A 53 0.51 -10.15 0.14
CA THR A 53 0.47 -8.74 0.55
C THR A 53 -0.70 -8.03 -0.12
N CYS A 54 -0.84 -8.17 -1.44
CA CYS A 54 -1.92 -7.53 -2.19
C CYS A 54 -3.31 -7.99 -1.75
N LYS A 55 -3.46 -9.22 -1.25
CA LYS A 55 -4.73 -9.77 -0.76
C LYS A 55 -5.09 -9.32 0.66
N THR A 56 -4.10 -9.17 1.54
CA THR A 56 -4.37 -9.17 2.99
C THR A 56 -3.94 -7.91 3.74
N ALA A 57 -3.03 -7.11 3.19
CA ALA A 57 -2.37 -6.05 3.96
C ALA A 57 -3.22 -4.80 4.21
N PHE A 58 -4.33 -4.59 3.49
CA PHE A 58 -5.02 -3.30 3.43
C PHE A 58 -6.20 -3.12 4.40
N GLN A 59 -6.05 -3.61 5.63
CA GLN A 59 -7.02 -3.34 6.71
C GLN A 59 -6.76 -1.95 7.35
N GLY A 60 -7.81 -1.32 7.87
CA GLY A 60 -7.68 -0.04 8.59
C GLY A 60 -7.64 1.21 7.70
N TYR A 61 -7.82 1.08 6.39
CA TYR A 61 -7.91 2.22 5.48
C TYR A 61 -9.33 2.78 5.38
N GLY A 62 -9.42 4.09 5.15
CA GLY A 62 -10.69 4.78 4.96
C GLY A 62 -10.51 6.25 4.59
N ILE A 63 -11.62 6.98 4.54
CA ILE A 63 -11.59 8.43 4.29
C ILE A 63 -11.76 9.18 5.59
N LYS A 64 -10.92 10.21 5.77
CA LYS A 64 -10.98 11.15 6.89
C LYS A 64 -11.21 12.57 6.35
N LEU A 65 -11.97 13.38 7.08
CA LEU A 65 -12.15 14.79 6.75
C LEU A 65 -11.06 15.62 7.43
N VAL A 66 -10.29 16.36 6.63
CA VAL A 66 -9.19 17.19 7.07
C VAL A 66 -9.28 18.53 6.36
N ASN A 67 -9.33 19.64 7.11
CA ASN A 67 -9.39 21.00 6.53
C ASN A 67 -10.49 21.16 5.45
N GLY A 68 -11.64 20.51 5.66
CA GLY A 68 -12.76 20.51 4.70
C GLY A 68 -12.57 19.60 3.47
N GLN A 69 -11.50 18.80 3.42
CA GLN A 69 -11.21 17.87 2.33
C GLN A 69 -11.18 16.42 2.80
N ASN A 70 -11.81 15.54 2.03
CA ASN A 70 -11.72 14.10 2.22
C ASN A 70 -10.35 13.59 1.76
N VAL A 71 -9.59 12.98 2.66
CA VAL A 71 -8.27 12.40 2.39
C VAL A 71 -8.28 10.90 2.68
N LEU A 72 -7.49 10.13 1.93
CA LEU A 72 -7.27 8.72 2.25
C LEU A 72 -6.40 8.64 3.51
N SER A 73 -6.79 7.79 4.44
CA SER A 73 -6.14 7.62 5.74
C SER A 73 -5.94 6.13 6.01
N GLY A 74 -4.81 5.80 6.63
CA GLY A 74 -4.47 4.43 7.00
C GLY A 74 -2.96 4.27 7.25
N PRO A 75 -2.50 3.04 7.55
CA PRO A 75 -1.08 2.74 7.69
C PRO A 75 -0.25 3.24 6.50
N GLY A 76 1.00 3.64 6.73
CA GLY A 76 1.91 4.06 5.66
C GLY A 76 1.59 5.41 4.96
N ILE A 77 0.44 6.02 5.22
CA ILE A 77 0.11 7.37 4.73
C ILE A 77 0.44 8.36 5.84
N LYS A 78 1.47 9.19 5.64
CA LYS A 78 1.82 10.26 6.60
C LYS A 78 0.63 11.23 6.69
N GLU A 79 0.08 11.40 7.89
CA GLU A 79 -0.90 12.45 8.14
C GLU A 79 -0.18 13.80 8.09
N GLU A 80 -0.27 14.51 6.96
CA GLU A 80 0.23 15.89 6.84
C GLU A 80 -0.55 16.88 7.74
N THR A 81 -1.57 16.39 8.43
CA THR A 81 -2.58 17.23 9.05
C THR A 81 -3.03 16.61 10.36
N ALA A 82 -2.28 16.94 11.42
CA ALA A 82 -2.82 16.89 12.76
C ALA A 82 -4.20 17.58 12.74
N LEU A 83 -5.24 16.85 13.10
CA LEU A 83 -6.56 17.44 13.31
C LEU A 83 -6.39 18.60 14.30
N ALA A 84 -6.96 19.75 13.98
CA ALA A 84 -7.04 20.83 14.96
C ALA A 84 -7.74 20.30 16.23
N PRO A 85 -7.26 20.64 17.44
CA PRO A 85 -7.90 20.21 18.68
C PRO A 85 -9.40 20.54 18.67
N GLY A 86 -10.25 19.53 18.89
CA GLY A 86 -11.72 19.67 18.87
C GLY A 86 -12.41 19.21 17.57
N MET A 87 -11.66 18.84 16.53
CA MET A 87 -12.21 18.24 15.31
C MET A 87 -12.31 16.71 15.46
N GLY A 88 -13.53 16.18 15.52
CA GLY A 88 -13.76 14.73 15.50
C GLY A 88 -13.38 14.14 14.14
N ALA A 89 -12.51 13.13 14.13
CA ALA A 89 -12.25 12.36 12.93
C ALA A 89 -13.38 11.34 12.73
N ILE A 90 -14.23 11.55 11.73
CA ILE A 90 -15.08 10.46 11.24
C ILE A 90 -14.27 9.76 10.16
N GLN A 91 -13.76 8.57 10.47
CA GLN A 91 -13.16 7.69 9.47
C GLN A 91 -14.26 6.85 8.84
N MET A 92 -14.60 7.16 7.59
CA MET A 92 -15.45 6.29 6.79
C MET A 92 -14.59 5.18 6.17
N GLY A 93 -14.28 4.18 6.99
CA GLY A 93 -13.60 2.96 6.58
C GLY A 93 -14.56 1.90 6.03
N GLY A 94 -14.01 0.76 5.64
CA GLY A 94 -14.80 -0.40 5.25
C GLY A 94 -14.07 -1.32 4.28
N GLU A 95 -14.62 -2.52 4.09
CA GLU A 95 -14.08 -3.55 3.20
C GLU A 95 -13.92 -3.07 1.75
N SER A 96 -14.74 -2.10 1.32
CA SER A 96 -14.64 -1.50 -0.01
C SER A 96 -13.30 -0.78 -0.25
N TRP A 97 -12.70 -0.16 0.77
CA TRP A 97 -11.38 0.48 0.67
C TRP A 97 -10.26 -0.55 0.61
N THR A 98 -10.37 -1.62 1.41
CA THR A 98 -9.47 -2.77 1.33
C THR A 98 -9.46 -3.35 -0.08
N LYS A 99 -10.63 -3.63 -0.67
CA LYS A 99 -10.73 -4.17 -2.03
C LYS A 99 -10.14 -3.23 -3.08
N ARG A 100 -10.41 -1.92 -2.99
CA ARG A 100 -9.82 -0.92 -3.91
C ARG A 100 -8.30 -0.88 -3.83
N LEU A 101 -7.73 -0.97 -2.62
CA LEU A 101 -6.27 -1.00 -2.43
C LEU A 101 -5.65 -2.31 -2.92
N SER A 102 -6.30 -3.44 -2.69
CA SER A 102 -5.89 -4.74 -3.25
C SER A 102 -5.81 -4.69 -4.78
N GLU A 103 -6.81 -4.09 -5.43
CA GLU A 103 -6.81 -3.92 -6.88
C GLU A 103 -5.72 -2.95 -7.37
N ILE A 104 -5.45 -1.87 -6.64
CA ILE A 104 -4.32 -0.98 -6.96
C ILE A 104 -2.98 -1.70 -6.79
N CYS A 105 -2.82 -2.49 -5.73
CA CYS A 105 -1.63 -3.30 -5.50
C CYS A 105 -1.36 -4.21 -6.68
N ARG A 106 -2.38 -4.98 -7.10
CA ARG A 106 -2.26 -5.92 -8.22
C ARG A 106 -1.87 -5.21 -9.52
N LYS A 107 -2.57 -4.12 -9.86
CA LYS A 107 -2.30 -3.34 -11.07
C LYS A 107 -0.89 -2.75 -11.08
N ILE A 108 -0.39 -2.29 -9.94
CA ILE A 108 0.97 -1.74 -9.87
C ILE A 108 2.00 -2.87 -10.00
N VAL A 109 1.88 -3.90 -9.18
CA VAL A 109 2.89 -4.96 -9.05
C VAL A 109 2.93 -5.85 -10.29
N PHE A 110 1.80 -6.39 -10.73
CA PHE A 110 1.77 -7.43 -11.76
C PHE A 110 1.57 -6.87 -13.18
N GLU A 111 0.87 -5.74 -13.34
CA GLU A 111 0.56 -5.22 -14.68
C GLU A 111 1.50 -4.08 -15.12
N LYS A 112 1.86 -3.17 -14.21
CA LYS A 112 2.61 -1.96 -14.57
C LYS A 112 4.12 -2.08 -14.40
N VAL A 113 4.57 -2.63 -13.29
CA VAL A 113 6.00 -2.63 -12.93
C VAL A 113 6.64 -3.98 -13.20
N GLY A 114 5.98 -5.08 -12.81
CA GLY A 114 6.55 -6.42 -12.83
C GLY A 114 7.13 -6.81 -11.47
N GLU A 115 6.95 -8.07 -11.11
CA GLU A 115 7.31 -8.60 -9.79
C GLU A 115 8.82 -8.59 -9.54
N GLU A 116 9.60 -8.92 -10.58
CA GLU A 116 11.06 -8.94 -10.51
C GLU A 116 11.64 -7.55 -10.31
N GLU A 117 11.09 -6.55 -11.00
CA GLU A 117 11.46 -5.15 -10.90
C GLU A 117 11.11 -4.59 -9.52
N VAL A 118 9.90 -4.88 -9.02
CA VAL A 118 9.48 -4.52 -7.66
C VAL A 118 10.44 -5.12 -6.64
N TYR A 119 10.70 -6.43 -6.71
CA TYR A 119 11.60 -7.10 -5.78
C TYR A 119 13.03 -6.53 -5.85
N SER A 120 13.55 -6.29 -7.05
CA SER A 120 14.89 -5.76 -7.25
C SER A 120 15.03 -4.34 -6.67
N TYR A 121 14.01 -3.50 -6.82
CA TYR A 121 13.98 -2.17 -6.19
C TYR A 121 14.09 -2.26 -4.67
N PHE A 122 13.26 -3.10 -4.03
CA PHE A 122 13.28 -3.28 -2.58
C PHE A 122 14.57 -3.91 -2.08
N TYR A 123 15.09 -4.92 -2.77
CA TYR A 123 16.35 -5.56 -2.39
C TYR A 123 17.53 -4.59 -2.44
N ASN A 124 17.63 -3.78 -3.50
CA ASN A 124 18.72 -2.80 -3.63
C ASN A 124 18.62 -1.70 -2.56
N ASN A 125 17.40 -1.25 -2.24
CA ASN A 125 17.19 -0.29 -1.16
C ASN A 125 17.47 -0.89 0.22
N PHE A 126 17.17 -2.18 0.43
CA PHE A 126 17.51 -2.89 1.67
C PHE A 126 19.03 -2.94 1.89
N GLN A 127 19.81 -3.16 0.82
CA GLN A 127 21.29 -3.13 0.90
C GLN A 127 21.84 -1.72 1.11
N SER A 128 21.13 -0.69 0.65
CA SER A 128 21.59 0.70 0.67
C SER A 128 21.20 1.45 1.95
N GLN A 129 20.27 0.92 2.76
CA GLN A 129 19.79 1.55 3.98
C GLN A 129 20.34 0.84 5.23
N GLU A 130 21.20 1.52 5.98
CA GLU A 130 21.26 1.30 7.43
C GLU A 130 19.85 1.48 8.02
N PRO A 131 19.47 0.72 9.07
CA PRO A 131 18.11 0.74 9.59
C PRO A 131 17.70 2.16 10.03
N GLY A 132 16.82 2.83 9.27
CA GLY A 132 16.18 4.08 9.69
C GLY A 132 15.83 5.16 8.65
N SER A 133 16.08 5.00 7.35
CA SER A 133 15.90 6.11 6.39
C SER A 133 14.86 5.85 5.29
N PHE A 134 13.57 5.91 5.63
CA PHE A 134 12.50 6.16 4.64
C PHE A 134 12.06 7.63 4.72
N ASP A 135 12.97 8.54 4.35
CA ASP A 135 12.63 9.93 4.10
C ASP A 135 12.06 10.05 2.69
N GLY A 136 10.74 9.85 2.59
CA GLY A 136 9.95 10.29 1.46
C GLY A 136 10.03 11.81 1.32
N LYS A 137 11.00 12.27 0.54
CA LYS A 137 11.02 13.58 -0.12
C LYS A 137 10.26 13.51 -1.44
#